data_AF-A0A2W4LF74-F1
#
_entry.id   AF-A0A2W4LF74-F1
#
_cell.length_a   1.000
_cell.length_b   1.000
_cell.length_c   1.000
_cell.angle_alpha   90.00
_cell.angle_beta   90.00
_cell.angle_gamma   90.00
#
_symmetry.space_group_name_H-M   'P 1'
#
loop_
_entity.id
_entity.type
_entity.pdbx_description
1 polymer ?
#
loop_
_entity_poly.entity_id
_entity_poly.type
_entity_poly.pdbx_seq_one_letter_code
_entity_poly.pdbx_strand_id
1 'polypeptide(L)'
;MLLVLGYALLTPVFSWGQQKLDDLRYGYPRVTQIEGFVGHGEVGDVPTHLMALNLHGQVSIIEIPGGDATQVRSYAGPYLVGGDGRYVVPHLSLRDLTGDGQADLLLQVRDEIVVYVNENGSFRIMTPAERSAVMSASLPVAAEAAP
;
A
#
# COMPACT_ATOMS: atom_id res chain seq x y z
N MET A 1 -4.81 -12.10 -40.29
CA MET A 1 -4.59 -10.64 -40.13
C MET A 1 -5.77 -9.90 -39.50
N LEU A 2 -7.03 -10.11 -39.91
CA LEU A 2 -8.20 -9.40 -39.33
C LEU A 2 -8.34 -9.58 -37.81
N LEU A 3 -8.09 -10.78 -37.28
CA LEU A 3 -8.15 -11.06 -35.84
C LEU A 3 -7.08 -10.28 -35.06
N VAL A 4 -5.86 -10.18 -35.62
CA VAL A 4 -4.75 -9.41 -35.02
C VAL A 4 -5.03 -7.90 -35.08
N LEU A 5 -5.58 -7.40 -36.18
CA LEU A 5 -6.00 -6.00 -36.29
C LEU A 5 -7.14 -5.65 -35.33
N GLY A 6 -8.15 -6.53 -35.21
CA GLY A 6 -9.24 -6.34 -34.27
C GLY A 6 -8.75 -6.31 -32.83
N TYR A 7 -7.87 -7.24 -32.46
CA TYR A 7 -7.23 -7.26 -31.14
C TYR A 7 -6.40 -5.99 -30.88
N ALA A 8 -5.59 -5.55 -31.85
CA ALA A 8 -4.76 -4.36 -31.72
C ALA A 8 -5.55 -3.06 -31.51
N LEU A 9 -6.79 -2.98 -32.02
CA LEU A 9 -7.68 -1.82 -31.83
C LEU A 9 -8.49 -1.91 -30.53
N LEU A 10 -8.81 -3.11 -30.05
CA LEU A 10 -9.58 -3.32 -28.81
C LEU A 10 -8.76 -2.99 -27.55
N THR A 11 -7.49 -3.36 -27.52
CA THR A 11 -6.60 -3.15 -26.36
C THR A 11 -6.49 -1.68 -25.91
N PRO A 12 -6.20 -0.69 -26.79
CA PRO A 12 -6.09 0.71 -26.37
C PRO A 12 -7.43 1.30 -25.89
N VAL A 13 -8.55 0.89 -26.50
CA VAL A 13 -9.89 1.32 -26.08
C VAL A 13 -10.23 0.78 -24.69
N PHE A 14 -9.90 -0.50 -24.42
CA PHE A 14 -10.11 -1.10 -23.11
C PHE A 14 -9.26 -0.42 -22.02
N SER A 15 -7.98 -0.18 -22.31
CA SER A 15 -7.07 0.52 -21.40
C SER A 15 -7.55 1.94 -21.07
N TRP A 16 -7.96 2.71 -22.08
CA TRP A 16 -8.55 4.04 -21.89
C TRP A 16 -9.83 3.99 -21.03
N GLY A 17 -10.69 3.00 -21.26
CA GLY A 17 -11.92 2.80 -20.49
C GLY A 17 -11.64 2.51 -19.01
N GLN A 18 -10.71 1.60 -18.71
CA GLN A 18 -10.27 1.32 -17.34
C GLN A 18 -9.72 2.57 -16.66
N GLN A 19 -8.86 3.33 -17.36
CA GLN A 19 -8.30 4.56 -16.81
C GLN A 19 -9.39 5.58 -16.45
N LYS A 20 -10.43 5.73 -17.29
CA LYS A 20 -11.54 6.65 -17.02
C LYS A 20 -12.40 6.20 -15.85
N LEU A 21 -12.60 4.90 -15.69
CA LEU A 21 -13.29 4.33 -14.52
C LEU A 21 -12.48 4.59 -13.23
N ASP A 22 -11.17 4.42 -13.28
CA ASP A 22 -10.29 4.70 -12.15
C ASP A 22 -10.22 6.20 -11.85
N ASP A 23 -10.23 7.08 -12.86
CA ASP A 23 -10.32 8.54 -12.69
C ASP A 23 -11.57 8.91 -11.89
N LEU A 24 -12.69 8.24 -12.15
CA LEU A 24 -13.94 8.48 -11.43
C LEU A 24 -13.87 7.96 -9.97
N ARG A 25 -13.27 6.78 -9.75
CA ARG A 25 -13.26 6.13 -8.44
C ARG A 25 -12.21 6.68 -7.49
N TYR A 26 -11.02 6.97 -7.99
CA TYR A 26 -9.84 7.30 -7.18
C TYR A 26 -9.32 8.72 -7.44
N GLY A 27 -9.92 9.45 -8.39
CA GLY A 27 -9.44 10.77 -8.80
C GLY A 27 -8.14 10.69 -9.60
N TYR A 28 -7.65 11.86 -9.99
CA TYR A 28 -6.33 12.02 -10.62
C TYR A 28 -5.67 13.28 -10.03
N PRO A 29 -4.62 13.20 -9.19
CA PRO A 29 -3.81 12.01 -8.81
C PRO A 29 -4.58 10.91 -8.06
N ARG A 30 -4.09 9.66 -8.10
CA ARG A 30 -4.76 8.50 -7.47
C ARG A 30 -4.64 8.58 -5.95
N VAL A 31 -5.77 8.49 -5.24
CA VAL A 31 -5.80 8.45 -3.77
C VAL A 31 -6.62 7.26 -3.29
N THR A 32 -6.11 6.56 -2.28
CA THR A 32 -6.88 5.62 -1.46
C THR A 32 -6.74 5.98 0.01
N GLN A 33 -7.73 5.58 0.80
CA GLN A 33 -7.79 5.89 2.22
C GLN A 33 -8.33 4.69 2.99
N ILE A 34 -7.81 4.49 4.20
CA ILE A 34 -8.28 3.51 5.17
C ILE A 34 -8.23 4.13 6.57
N GLU A 35 -8.92 3.51 7.51
CA GLU A 35 -8.90 3.90 8.92
C GLU A 35 -8.61 2.67 9.77
N GLY A 36 -7.90 2.85 10.88
CA GLY A 36 -7.62 1.77 11.82
C GLY A 36 -6.95 2.22 13.10
N PHE A 37 -6.98 1.35 14.10
CA PHE A 37 -6.29 1.55 15.37
C PHE A 37 -4.87 0.98 15.26
N VAL A 38 -3.88 1.86 15.33
CA VAL A 38 -2.45 1.52 15.19
C VAL A 38 -1.64 1.93 16.42
N GLY A 39 -2.26 2.58 17.42
CA GLY A 39 -1.62 2.94 18.68
C GLY A 39 -0.88 4.29 18.63
N HIS A 40 -1.24 5.16 17.68
CA HIS A 40 -0.61 6.46 17.45
C HIS A 40 -1.37 7.65 18.07
N GLY A 41 -2.05 7.45 19.20
CA GLY A 41 -2.74 8.54 19.90
C GLY A 41 -4.22 8.63 19.53
N GLU A 42 -4.83 7.50 19.22
CA GLU A 42 -6.28 7.34 19.10
C GLU A 42 -6.96 7.57 20.46
N VAL A 43 -7.30 8.82 20.75
CA VAL A 43 -8.05 9.19 21.95
C VAL A 43 -9.55 9.20 21.65
N GLY A 44 -10.34 8.61 22.54
CA GLY A 44 -11.80 8.66 22.43
C GLY A 44 -12.38 7.83 21.28
N ASP A 45 -11.73 6.72 20.93
CA ASP A 45 -12.17 5.76 19.90
C ASP A 45 -12.18 6.33 18.47
N VAL A 46 -11.46 7.44 18.25
CA VAL A 46 -11.25 7.99 16.92
C VAL A 46 -10.06 7.26 16.27
N PRO A 47 -10.25 6.52 15.16
CA PRO A 47 -9.18 5.78 14.53
C PRO A 47 -8.17 6.71 13.86
N THR A 48 -6.97 6.18 13.61
CA THR A 48 -5.98 6.85 12.77
C THR A 48 -6.42 6.78 11.31
N HIS A 49 -6.40 7.93 10.64
CA HIS A 49 -6.75 8.04 9.23
C HIS A 49 -5.49 7.99 8.37
N LEU A 50 -5.46 7.09 7.38
CA LEU A 50 -4.31 6.85 6.52
C LEU A 50 -4.71 7.05 5.06
N MET A 51 -3.95 7.84 4.33
CA MET A 51 -4.15 8.08 2.91
C MET A 51 -2.89 7.71 2.14
N ALA A 52 -3.03 6.99 1.02
CA ALA A 52 -1.95 6.82 0.06
C ALA A 52 -2.29 7.58 -1.22
N LEU A 53 -1.31 8.32 -1.71
CA LEU A 53 -1.43 9.16 -2.89
C LEU A 53 -0.30 8.88 -3.88
N ASN A 54 -0.66 8.75 -5.15
CA ASN A 54 0.28 8.65 -6.25
C ASN A 54 0.34 10.00 -6.99
N LEU A 55 1.34 10.81 -6.63
CA LEU A 55 1.63 12.09 -7.27
C LEU A 55 2.57 11.87 -8.45
N HIS A 56 2.00 11.68 -9.63
CA HIS A 56 2.76 11.59 -10.89
C HIS A 56 3.85 10.49 -10.89
N GLY A 57 3.58 9.36 -10.22
CA GLY A 57 4.52 8.24 -10.08
C GLY A 57 5.23 8.22 -8.72
N GLN A 58 5.23 9.33 -7.97
CA GLN A 58 5.75 9.33 -6.60
C GLN A 58 4.63 8.94 -5.63
N VAL A 59 4.76 7.78 -4.98
CA VAL A 59 3.83 7.37 -3.94
C VAL A 59 4.22 8.04 -2.62
N SER A 60 3.23 8.51 -1.87
CA SER A 60 3.38 9.05 -0.53
C SER A 60 2.20 8.59 0.32
N ILE A 61 2.45 8.45 1.62
CA ILE A 61 1.44 8.10 2.60
C ILE A 61 1.34 9.26 3.59
N ILE A 62 0.11 9.66 3.90
CA ILE A 62 -0.20 10.65 4.92
C ILE A 62 -0.95 9.94 6.04
N GLU A 63 -0.54 10.22 7.27
CA GLU A 63 -1.17 9.73 8.49
C GLU A 63 -1.74 10.91 9.29
N ILE A 64 -2.96 10.75 9.79
CA ILE A 64 -3.62 11.66 10.72
C ILE A 64 -4.02 10.86 11.96
N PRO A 65 -3.19 10.85 13.01
CA PRO A 65 -3.44 10.03 14.18
C PRO A 65 -4.63 10.53 14.99
N GLY A 66 -5.57 9.64 15.33
CA GLY A 66 -6.77 9.98 16.12
C GLY A 66 -7.60 11.14 15.56
N GLY A 67 -7.52 11.44 14.27
CA GLY A 67 -8.15 12.61 13.65
C GLY A 67 -7.53 13.97 14.03
N ASP A 68 -6.39 13.99 14.73
CA ASP A 68 -5.70 15.22 15.10
C ASP A 68 -4.81 15.72 13.95
N ALA A 69 -5.31 16.74 13.25
CA ALA A 69 -4.60 17.39 12.16
C ALA A 69 -3.28 18.10 12.57
N THR A 70 -3.02 18.26 13.87
CA THR A 70 -1.74 18.80 14.36
C THR A 70 -0.64 17.75 14.43
N GLN A 71 -1.00 16.46 14.37
CA GLN A 71 -0.09 15.32 14.45
C GLN A 71 0.15 14.64 13.09
N VAL A 72 -0.12 15.35 11.98
CA VAL A 72 0.01 14.79 10.63
C VAL A 72 1.45 14.36 10.35
N ARG A 73 1.61 13.16 9.81
CA ARG A 73 2.90 12.61 9.40
C ARG A 73 2.86 12.17 7.95
N SER A 74 4.03 12.18 7.32
CA SER A 74 4.20 11.78 5.93
C SER A 74 5.29 10.73 5.80
N TYR A 75 4.98 9.66 5.10
CA TYR A 75 5.91 8.58 4.79
C TYR A 75 6.16 8.51 3.30
N ALA A 76 7.44 8.35 2.94
CA ALA A 76 7.85 8.23 1.54
C ALA A 76 7.53 6.82 1.03
N GLY A 77 6.82 6.76 -0.09
CA GLY A 77 6.59 5.54 -0.87
C GLY A 77 7.62 5.39 -2.00
N PRO A 78 7.53 4.28 -2.74
CA PRO A 78 8.38 4.05 -3.90
C PRO A 78 8.06 5.03 -5.04
N TYR A 79 9.06 5.22 -5.90
CA TYR A 79 8.88 5.90 -7.18
C TYR A 79 8.55 4.86 -8.27
N LEU A 80 7.41 5.03 -8.92
CA LEU A 80 6.89 4.12 -9.94
C LEU A 80 7.47 4.48 -11.31
N VAL A 81 8.45 3.68 -11.75
CA VAL A 81 9.03 3.80 -13.09
C VAL A 81 8.06 3.35 -14.19
N GLY A 82 8.19 3.97 -15.37
CA GLY A 82 7.36 3.72 -16.54
C GLY A 82 6.33 4.82 -16.82
N GLY A 83 5.92 4.95 -18.09
CA GLY A 83 4.98 6.01 -18.52
C GLY A 83 3.57 5.88 -17.93
N ASP A 84 3.23 4.71 -17.42
CA ASP A 84 1.97 4.36 -16.77
C ASP A 84 2.02 4.51 -15.24
N GLY A 85 3.20 4.75 -14.65
CA GLY A 85 3.39 4.83 -13.19
C GLY A 85 2.46 5.83 -12.51
N ARG A 86 2.13 6.94 -13.20
CA ARG A 86 1.20 7.98 -12.73
C ARG A 86 -0.27 7.54 -12.58
N TYR A 87 -0.66 6.41 -13.16
CA TYR A 87 -2.04 5.90 -13.13
C TYR A 87 -2.25 4.77 -12.14
N VAL A 88 -1.16 4.24 -11.57
CA VAL A 88 -1.19 3.14 -10.59
C VAL A 88 -1.93 3.59 -9.34
N VAL A 89 -2.87 2.76 -8.88
CA VAL A 89 -3.60 2.98 -7.63
C VAL A 89 -2.80 2.35 -6.48
N PRO A 90 -2.36 3.13 -5.48
CA PRO A 90 -1.77 2.56 -4.28
C PRO A 90 -2.88 2.00 -3.38
N HIS A 91 -2.67 0.84 -2.78
CA HIS A 91 -3.60 0.24 -1.82
C HIS A 91 -2.96 0.11 -0.46
N LEU A 92 -3.65 0.56 0.58
CA LEU A 92 -3.22 0.40 1.96
C LEU A 92 -3.94 -0.76 2.63
N SER A 93 -3.24 -1.46 3.52
CA SER A 93 -3.84 -2.40 4.48
C SER A 93 -3.04 -2.40 5.78
N LEU A 94 -3.70 -2.82 6.86
CA LEU A 94 -3.11 -2.90 8.20
C LEU A 94 -3.06 -4.36 8.64
N ARG A 95 -1.90 -4.81 9.13
CA ARG A 95 -1.70 -6.17 9.64
C ARG A 95 -0.50 -6.22 10.57
N ASP A 96 -0.64 -6.89 11.71
CA ASP A 96 0.50 -7.22 12.58
C ASP A 96 1.35 -8.31 11.90
N LEU A 97 2.56 -7.93 11.44
CA LEU A 97 3.53 -8.84 10.81
C LEU A 97 4.72 -9.12 11.72
N THR A 98 5.02 -8.23 12.66
CA THR A 98 6.11 -8.38 13.64
C THR A 98 5.72 -9.23 14.85
N GLY A 99 4.42 -9.38 15.12
CA GLY A 99 3.87 -10.12 16.26
C GLY A 99 3.91 -9.34 17.57
N ASP A 100 4.04 -8.01 17.53
CA ASP A 100 4.09 -7.15 18.72
C ASP A 100 2.69 -6.66 19.17
N GLY A 101 1.63 -7.08 18.46
CA GLY A 101 0.25 -6.68 18.72
C GLY A 101 -0.13 -5.31 18.16
N GLN A 102 0.79 -4.61 17.50
CA GLN A 102 0.52 -3.37 16.77
C GLN A 102 0.37 -3.70 15.28
N ALA A 103 -0.54 -2.99 14.61
CA ALA A 103 -0.72 -3.21 13.18
C ALA A 103 0.37 -2.48 12.39
N ASP A 104 1.10 -3.22 11.55
CA ASP A 104 2.01 -2.67 10.55
C ASP A 104 1.23 -2.17 9.33
N LEU A 105 1.80 -1.22 8.61
CA LEU A 105 1.21 -0.64 7.41
C LEU A 105 1.78 -1.26 6.14
N LEU A 106 0.91 -1.81 5.31
CA LEU A 106 1.26 -2.41 4.02
C LEU A 106 0.78 -1.50 2.91
N LEU A 107 1.71 -1.07 2.06
CA LEU A 107 1.44 -0.36 0.81
C LEU A 107 1.63 -1.33 -0.36
N GLN A 108 0.54 -1.71 -1.00
CA GLN A 108 0.57 -2.46 -2.25
C GLN A 108 0.52 -1.50 -3.44
N VAL A 109 1.50 -1.61 -4.32
CA VAL A 109 1.56 -0.91 -5.61
C VAL A 109 1.90 -1.92 -6.71
N ARG A 110 1.02 -2.09 -7.70
CA ARG A 110 1.12 -3.19 -8.69
C ARG A 110 1.25 -4.55 -7.95
N ASP A 111 2.34 -5.27 -8.21
CA ASP A 111 2.66 -6.58 -7.64
C ASP A 111 3.68 -6.48 -6.49
N GLU A 112 4.01 -5.28 -6.04
CA GLU A 112 4.96 -5.02 -4.96
C GLU A 112 4.23 -4.60 -3.68
N ILE A 113 4.69 -5.13 -2.54
CA ILE A 113 4.25 -4.73 -1.22
C ILE A 113 5.44 -4.10 -0.49
N VAL A 114 5.28 -2.84 -0.13
CA VAL A 114 6.18 -2.12 0.78
C VAL A 114 5.58 -2.18 2.17
N VAL A 115 6.35 -2.72 3.12
CA VAL A 115 5.92 -2.85 4.51
C VAL A 115 6.56 -1.75 5.34
N TYR A 116 5.75 -1.05 6.11
CA TYR A 116 6.17 -0.11 7.12
C TYR A 116 5.84 -0.69 8.50
N VAL A 117 6.88 -1.01 9.25
CA VAL A 117 6.80 -1.53 10.60
C VAL A 117 6.33 -0.42 11.53
N ASN A 118 5.36 -0.72 12.36
CA ASN A 118 4.94 0.15 13.44
C ASN A 118 5.91 0.00 14.62
N GLU A 119 6.67 1.05 14.91
CA GLU A 119 7.60 1.02 16.04
C GLU A 119 7.68 2.40 16.71
N ASN A 120 7.67 2.40 18.04
CA ASN A 120 7.79 3.61 18.85
C ASN A 120 6.75 4.68 18.51
N GLY A 121 5.54 4.24 18.15
CA GLY A 121 4.42 5.11 17.80
C GLY A 121 4.63 5.83 16.47
N SER A 122 5.35 5.23 15.52
CA SER A 122 5.55 5.74 14.17
C SER A 122 5.80 4.60 13.17
N PHE A 123 5.52 4.84 11.89
CA PHE A 123 5.87 3.88 10.85
C PHE A 123 7.29 4.08 10.33
N ARG A 124 8.03 2.98 10.14
CA ARG A 124 9.33 2.97 9.45
C ARG A 124 9.37 1.87 8.40
N ILE A 125 10.15 2.05 7.34
CA ILE A 125 10.31 0.99 6.33
C ILE A 125 10.94 -0.26 6.96
N MET A 126 10.36 -1.42 6.66
CA MET A 126 10.90 -2.72 7.07
C MET A 126 12.28 -2.96 6.45
N THR A 127 13.24 -3.35 7.28
CA THR A 127 14.60 -3.66 6.81
C THR A 127 14.64 -5.02 6.08
N PRO A 128 15.62 -5.26 5.20
CA PRO A 128 15.77 -6.56 4.54
C PRO A 128 15.95 -7.74 5.51
N ALA A 129 16.60 -7.51 6.65
CA ALA A 129 16.81 -8.53 7.68
C ALA A 129 15.48 -8.94 8.33
N GLU A 130 14.65 -7.97 8.71
CA GLU A 130 13.31 -8.21 9.27
C GLU A 130 12.39 -8.87 8.26
N ARG A 131 12.43 -8.44 7.00
CA ARG A 131 11.67 -9.08 5.92
C ARG A 131 12.01 -10.56 5.82
N SER A 132 13.30 -10.90 5.89
CA SER A 132 13.77 -12.28 5.85
C SER A 132 13.26 -13.08 7.07
N ALA A 133 13.22 -12.46 8.25
CA ALA A 133 12.68 -13.07 9.46
C ALA A 133 11.17 -13.34 9.36
N VAL A 134 10.38 -12.35 8.91
CA VAL A 134 8.92 -12.51 8.70
C VAL A 134 8.64 -13.59 7.65
N MET A 135 9.39 -13.60 6.54
CA MET A 135 9.25 -14.65 5.52
C MET A 135 9.56 -16.03 6.08
N SER A 136 10.62 -16.16 6.88
CA SER A 136 11.00 -17.43 7.51
C SER A 136 9.96 -17.90 8.53
N ALA A 137 9.36 -16.99 9.29
CA ALA A 137 8.29 -17.28 10.24
C ALA A 137 6.96 -17.64 9.55
N SER A 138 6.72 -17.13 8.33
CA SER A 138 5.53 -17.42 7.53
C SER A 138 5.60 -18.75 6.77
N LEU A 139 6.77 -19.40 6.70
CA LEU A 139 6.92 -20.74 6.14
C LEU A 139 6.60 -21.76 7.25
N PRO A 140 5.65 -22.70 7.04
CA PRO A 140 5.47 -23.79 7.98
C PRO A 140 6.77 -24.59 8.06
N VAL A 141 7.20 -24.93 9.27
CA VAL A 141 8.26 -25.89 9.57
C VAL A 141 7.90 -27.23 8.90
N ALA A 142 8.30 -27.40 7.65
CA ALA A 142 8.12 -28.62 6.86
C ALA A 142 9.35 -29.52 6.94
N ALA A 143 10.03 -29.55 8.10
CA ALA A 143 11.26 -30.31 8.26
C ALA A 143 11.48 -30.79 9.70
N GLU A 144 10.45 -31.28 10.39
CA GLU A 144 10.69 -32.10 11.59
C GLU A 144 9.55 -33.13 11.82
N ALA A 145 9.55 -34.20 11.01
CA ALA A 145 9.00 -35.50 11.37
C ALA A 145 9.29 -36.51 10.25
N ALA A 146 10.41 -37.21 10.35
CA ALA A 146 10.55 -38.55 9.79
C ALA A 146 11.42 -39.37 10.76
N PRO A 147 10.83 -40.33 11.52
CA PRO A 147 11.59 -41.38 12.18
C PRO A 147 12.16 -42.38 11.17
#